data_AF-A0A351G7D1-F1
#
_entry.id   AF-A0A351G7D1-F1
#
_cell.length_a   1.000
_cell.length_b   1.000
_cell.length_c   1.000
_cell.angle_alpha   90.00
_cell.angle_beta   90.00
_cell.angle_gamma   90.00
#
_symmetry.space_group_name_H-M   'P 1'
#
loop_
_entity.id
_entity.type
_entity.pdbx_description
1 polymer ?
#
loop_
_entity_poly.entity_id
_entity_poly.type
_entity_poly.pdbx_seq_one_letter_code
_entity_poly.pdbx_strand_id
1 'polypeptide(L)'
;MITENEAGFDAAAMVAADLSGFVLDGTALRLKEGQTQMQWHKSSKRPPPPSAGAPESAAQAIRLTLAERGEPTSYLHLQAAVLQALSQQNALSPDERDPSINHATHAYNIYNQARQLMLESLAPAGPFIRYQGGKSSIEIGKWWSKAPLAAEQPLADRVEMAIVKLFQEKVTLSTEEINLSLCSMFPGLQTPDAPLIQTILQSYGEINAAGLWQLKPNDSTSSRRADVAEIYTILAETGQMLGFNVRREQPLVWEEALNGKPVYFYLIASAIMGKIINEADHPPEQGMIVLPGSRAALVMHKRERDPRLNFRLDGGWRFLKFRHVRRLEENEHLSPQNLASFFALDPLSHDLAQLPLL
;
A
#
# COMPACT_ATOMS: atom_id res chain seq x y z
N MET A 1 5.56 0.63 -24.93
CA MET A 1 5.99 0.08 -23.64
C MET A 1 7.47 0.37 -23.49
N ILE A 2 7.87 0.95 -22.37
CA ILE A 2 9.25 1.22 -22.00
C ILE A 2 9.61 0.19 -20.93
N THR A 3 10.71 -0.55 -21.12
CA THR A 3 11.16 -1.63 -20.22
C THR A 3 12.31 -1.19 -19.30
N GLU A 4 12.64 0.10 -19.30
CA GLU A 4 13.62 0.75 -18.44
C GLU A 4 12.96 2.03 -17.88
N ASN A 5 12.37 1.94 -16.68
CA ASN A 5 11.62 3.04 -16.07
C ASN A 5 12.53 4.10 -15.44
N GLU A 6 13.28 4.81 -16.27
CA GLU A 6 14.02 5.99 -15.82
C GLU A 6 13.23 7.27 -16.06
N ALA A 7 13.33 8.19 -15.10
CA ALA A 7 12.66 9.48 -15.11
C ALA A 7 12.88 10.27 -16.41
N GLY A 8 14.09 10.17 -16.98
CA GLY A 8 14.45 10.83 -18.23
C GLY A 8 13.83 10.16 -19.46
N PHE A 9 13.81 8.82 -19.52
CA PHE A 9 13.25 8.09 -20.66
C PHE A 9 11.74 8.24 -20.76
N ASP A 10 11.03 8.10 -19.64
CA ASP A 10 9.58 8.28 -19.60
C ASP A 10 9.19 9.68 -20.06
N ALA A 11 9.90 10.71 -19.58
CA ALA A 11 9.65 12.08 -20.00
C ALA A 11 9.96 12.32 -21.47
N ALA A 12 11.09 11.83 -21.97
CA ALA A 12 11.46 11.98 -23.38
C ALA A 12 10.43 11.34 -24.31
N ALA A 13 9.94 10.14 -23.97
CA ALA A 13 8.90 9.46 -24.73
C ALA A 13 7.58 10.23 -24.74
N MET A 14 7.14 10.74 -23.57
CA MET A 14 5.91 11.53 -23.48
C MET A 14 5.97 12.82 -24.29
N VAL A 15 7.10 13.54 -24.19
CA VAL A 15 7.30 14.79 -24.93
C VAL A 15 7.42 14.54 -26.43
N ALA A 16 8.13 13.50 -26.86
CA ALA A 16 8.25 13.16 -28.28
C ALA A 16 6.88 12.79 -28.91
N ALA A 17 6.06 12.03 -28.18
CA ALA A 17 4.71 11.68 -28.63
C ALA A 17 3.83 12.93 -28.74
N ASP A 18 3.86 13.81 -27.72
CA ASP A 18 3.15 15.08 -27.74
C ASP A 18 3.59 15.93 -28.96
N LEU A 19 4.89 16.16 -29.16
CA LEU A 19 5.40 16.89 -30.32
C LEU A 19 4.98 16.29 -31.68
N SER A 20 4.74 14.99 -31.73
CA SER A 20 4.29 14.27 -32.92
C SER A 20 2.76 14.32 -33.15
N GLY A 21 2.02 15.08 -32.34
CA GLY A 21 0.58 15.25 -32.45
C GLY A 21 -0.23 14.11 -31.82
N PHE A 22 0.38 13.33 -30.92
CA PHE A 22 -0.33 12.35 -30.11
C PHE A 22 -0.77 12.96 -28.78
N VAL A 23 -1.95 12.55 -28.31
CA VAL A 23 -2.51 12.92 -27.02
C VAL A 23 -2.47 11.70 -26.11
N LEU A 24 -2.02 11.89 -24.87
CA LEU A 24 -1.91 10.84 -23.88
C LEU A 24 -3.30 10.49 -23.32
N ASP A 25 -3.71 9.23 -23.47
CA ASP A 25 -4.92 8.69 -22.84
C ASP A 25 -4.67 8.22 -21.41
N GLY A 26 -3.50 7.63 -21.17
CA GLY A 26 -3.16 7.15 -19.84
C GLY A 26 -1.76 6.57 -19.75
N THR A 27 -1.26 6.54 -18.51
CA THR A 27 0.05 5.99 -18.16
C THR A 27 -0.12 4.98 -17.04
N ALA A 28 0.34 3.75 -17.27
CA ALA A 28 0.49 2.71 -16.25
C ALA A 28 1.97 2.49 -15.94
N LEU A 29 2.28 2.34 -14.65
CA LEU A 29 3.65 2.18 -14.19
C LEU A 29 3.74 1.02 -13.19
N ARG A 30 4.67 0.10 -13.46
CA ARG A 30 5.04 -1.02 -12.61
C ARG A 30 6.50 -0.88 -12.22
N LEU A 31 6.69 -0.33 -11.02
CA LEU A 31 8.00 0.15 -10.58
C LEU A 31 8.99 -1.01 -10.42
N LYS A 32 8.52 -2.15 -9.90
CA LYS A 32 9.38 -3.31 -9.59
C LYS A 32 9.79 -4.10 -10.82
N GLU A 33 9.01 -4.00 -11.88
CA GLU A 33 9.26 -4.64 -13.17
C GLU A 33 10.02 -3.73 -14.14
N GLY A 34 10.26 -2.47 -13.78
CA GLY A 34 10.92 -1.52 -14.67
C GLY A 34 10.05 -1.06 -15.84
N GLN A 35 8.72 -1.19 -15.74
CA GLN A 35 7.82 -1.04 -16.88
C GLN A 35 6.97 0.21 -16.79
N THR A 36 7.01 1.00 -17.87
CA THR A 36 6.08 2.11 -18.10
C THR A 36 5.32 1.85 -19.41
N GLN A 37 3.99 1.88 -19.33
CA GLN A 37 3.11 1.75 -20.49
C GLN A 37 2.31 3.03 -20.65
N MET A 38 2.34 3.57 -21.87
CA MET A 38 1.61 4.78 -22.22
C MET A 38 0.68 4.46 -23.39
N GLN A 39 -0.56 4.91 -23.30
CA GLN A 39 -1.55 4.81 -24.36
C GLN A 39 -1.76 6.19 -24.97
N TRP A 40 -1.80 6.23 -26.30
CA TRP A 40 -1.90 7.46 -27.07
C TRP A 40 -2.94 7.32 -28.16
N HIS A 41 -3.64 8.41 -28.48
CA HIS A 41 -4.41 8.54 -29.71
C HIS A 41 -3.92 9.74 -30.51
N LYS A 42 -4.12 9.70 -31.83
CA LYS A 42 -3.79 10.81 -32.72
C LYS A 42 -4.97 11.79 -32.73
N SER A 43 -4.72 13.05 -32.35
CA SER A 43 -5.73 14.11 -32.45
C SER A 43 -5.39 15.08 -33.58
N SER A 44 -6.40 15.51 -34.33
CA SER A 44 -6.29 16.55 -35.35
C SER A 44 -6.56 17.95 -34.82
N LYS A 45 -7.08 18.07 -33.58
CA LYS A 45 -7.38 19.34 -32.92
C LYS A 45 -6.65 19.41 -31.59
N ARG A 46 -5.73 20.36 -31.48
CA ARG A 46 -4.99 20.61 -30.25
C ARG A 46 -5.63 21.78 -29.50
N PRO A 47 -5.93 21.66 -28.19
CA PRO A 47 -6.27 22.81 -27.38
C PRO A 47 -5.09 23.81 -27.42
N PRO A 48 -5.31 25.13 -27.46
CA PRO A 48 -4.20 26.07 -27.36
C PRO A 48 -3.45 25.88 -26.03
N PRO A 49 -2.12 26.10 -25.98
CA PRO A 49 -1.38 26.06 -24.72
C PRO A 49 -1.98 27.06 -23.73
N PRO A 50 -1.95 26.76 -22.42
CA PRO A 50 -2.55 27.61 -21.40
C PRO A 50 -1.87 28.98 -21.40
N SER A 51 -2.63 30.04 -21.14
CA SER A 51 -2.08 31.39 -20.95
C SER A 51 -1.05 31.39 -19.81
N ALA A 52 0.03 32.17 -19.96
CA ALA A 52 1.07 32.32 -18.95
C ALA A 52 0.46 32.60 -17.56
N GLY A 53 0.56 31.62 -16.65
CA GLY A 53 -0.11 31.67 -15.35
C GLY A 53 -0.67 30.36 -14.80
N ALA A 54 -0.54 29.21 -15.47
CA ALA A 54 -0.97 27.94 -14.88
C ALA A 54 0.18 27.17 -14.18
N PRO A 55 0.53 27.56 -12.93
CA PRO A 55 1.07 26.59 -12.00
C PRO A 55 0.28 26.44 -10.70
N GLU A 56 -0.99 26.09 -10.81
CA GLU A 56 -1.62 25.17 -9.83
C GLU A 56 -1.11 23.72 -10.05
N SER A 57 0.14 23.57 -10.53
CA SER A 57 0.63 22.68 -11.61
C SER A 57 1.12 21.31 -11.21
N ALA A 58 2.12 21.18 -10.34
CA ALA A 58 2.70 19.87 -10.05
C ALA A 58 2.18 19.36 -8.71
N ALA A 59 2.09 20.26 -7.72
CA ALA A 59 1.60 19.94 -6.39
C ALA A 59 0.17 19.38 -6.39
N GLN A 60 -0.72 19.84 -7.27
CA GLN A 60 -2.08 19.28 -7.36
C GLN A 60 -2.07 17.86 -7.94
N ALA A 61 -1.33 17.61 -9.02
CA ALA A 61 -1.19 16.27 -9.59
C ALA A 61 -0.57 15.28 -8.58
N ILE A 62 0.44 15.73 -7.82
CA ILE A 62 1.02 14.97 -6.71
C ILE A 62 -0.03 14.69 -5.64
N ARG A 63 -0.77 15.70 -5.16
CA ARG A 63 -1.80 15.52 -4.13
C ARG A 63 -2.88 14.53 -4.57
N LEU A 64 -3.39 14.65 -5.79
CA LEU A 64 -4.40 13.73 -6.33
C LEU A 64 -3.87 12.30 -6.41
N THR A 65 -2.66 12.12 -6.94
CA THR A 65 -2.03 10.79 -7.03
C THR A 65 -1.82 10.15 -5.66
N LEU A 66 -1.37 10.94 -4.67
CA LEU A 66 -1.24 10.47 -3.29
C LEU A 66 -2.60 10.12 -2.67
N ALA A 67 -3.63 10.91 -2.95
CA ALA A 67 -4.98 10.69 -2.45
C ALA A 67 -5.57 9.39 -3.03
N GLU A 68 -5.51 9.22 -4.35
CA GLU A 68 -6.01 8.05 -5.05
C GLU A 68 -5.27 6.76 -4.63
N ARG A 69 -3.94 6.83 -4.50
CA ARG A 69 -3.16 5.66 -4.09
C ARG A 69 -3.31 5.33 -2.61
N GLY A 70 -3.60 6.31 -1.75
CA GLY A 70 -3.79 6.08 -0.31
C GLY A 70 -2.51 5.70 0.46
N GLU A 71 -1.36 5.65 -0.21
CA GLU A 71 -0.07 5.20 0.34
C GLU A 71 1.12 6.06 -0.14
N PRO A 72 2.23 6.11 0.61
CA PRO A 72 3.43 6.84 0.20
C PRO A 72 3.95 6.34 -1.14
N THR A 73 4.18 7.27 -2.05
CA THR A 73 4.37 6.96 -3.48
C THR A 73 5.75 7.38 -3.96
N SER A 74 6.34 6.60 -4.87
CA SER A 74 7.70 6.86 -5.38
C SER A 74 7.75 8.10 -6.26
N TYR A 75 8.94 8.68 -6.39
CA TYR A 75 9.18 9.82 -7.27
C TYR A 75 8.72 9.56 -8.71
N LEU A 76 9.02 8.38 -9.28
CA LEU A 76 8.65 8.03 -10.66
C LEU A 76 7.13 8.06 -10.90
N HIS A 77 6.33 7.54 -9.97
CA HIS A 77 4.87 7.64 -10.08
C HIS A 77 4.41 9.10 -10.03
N LEU A 78 4.99 9.91 -9.14
CA LEU A 78 4.64 11.32 -9.02
C LEU A 78 5.04 12.13 -10.26
N GLN A 79 6.21 11.85 -10.82
CA GLN A 79 6.67 12.46 -12.06
C GLN A 79 5.77 12.09 -13.23
N ALA A 80 5.42 10.81 -13.37
CA ALA A 80 4.48 10.34 -14.40
C ALA A 80 3.13 11.06 -14.28
N ALA A 81 2.63 11.27 -13.07
CA ALA A 81 1.40 12.03 -12.82
C ALA A 81 1.52 13.50 -13.24
N VAL A 82 2.64 14.16 -12.91
CA VAL A 82 2.89 15.55 -13.30
C VAL A 82 3.00 15.68 -14.82
N LEU A 83 3.74 14.80 -15.48
CA LEU A 83 3.86 14.80 -16.94
C LEU A 83 2.51 14.51 -17.62
N GLN A 84 1.70 13.61 -17.05
CA GLN A 84 0.35 13.34 -17.52
C GLN A 84 -0.54 14.59 -17.40
N ALA A 85 -0.49 15.29 -16.26
CA ALA A 85 -1.23 16.54 -16.06
C ALA A 85 -0.78 17.64 -17.03
N LEU A 86 0.53 17.78 -17.27
CA LEU A 86 1.07 18.74 -18.24
C LEU A 86 0.65 18.40 -19.67
N SER A 87 0.65 17.12 -20.07
CA SER A 87 0.19 16.68 -21.38
C SER A 87 -1.30 16.98 -21.58
N GLN A 88 -2.14 16.70 -20.59
CA GLN A 88 -3.58 16.97 -20.64
C GLN A 88 -3.92 18.46 -20.75
N GLN A 89 -3.04 19.33 -20.22
CA GLN A 89 -3.17 20.78 -20.32
C GLN A 89 -2.56 21.34 -21.60
N ASN A 90 -2.03 20.50 -22.51
CA ASN A 90 -1.23 20.91 -23.66
C ASN A 90 -0.03 21.82 -23.31
N ALA A 91 0.52 21.65 -22.10
CA ALA A 91 1.66 22.41 -21.60
C ALA A 91 3.01 21.82 -22.04
N LEU A 92 3.00 20.66 -22.73
CA LEU A 92 4.19 20.03 -23.33
C LEU A 92 4.44 20.47 -24.78
N SER A 93 3.54 21.27 -25.37
CA SER A 93 3.69 21.73 -26.75
C SER A 93 4.34 23.11 -26.83
N PRO A 94 5.19 23.36 -27.84
CA PRO A 94 5.77 24.67 -28.06
C PRO A 94 4.68 25.66 -28.47
N ASP A 95 4.90 26.93 -28.18
CA ASP A 95 4.08 27.97 -28.78
C ASP A 95 4.39 27.99 -30.28
N GLU A 96 3.51 27.41 -31.10
CA GLU A 96 3.65 27.35 -32.57
C GLU A 96 3.78 28.74 -33.23
N ARG A 97 3.50 29.82 -32.47
CA ARG A 97 3.68 31.21 -32.91
C ARG A 97 5.13 31.69 -32.84
N ASP A 98 6.05 30.93 -32.24
CA ASP A 98 7.47 31.26 -32.16
C ASP A 98 8.32 30.34 -33.08
N PRO A 99 8.70 30.80 -34.28
CA PRO A 99 9.49 30.02 -35.23
C PRO A 99 10.95 29.81 -34.81
N SER A 100 11.42 30.40 -33.70
CA SER A 100 12.78 30.19 -33.18
C SER A 100 12.91 28.90 -32.34
N ILE A 101 11.79 28.25 -32.02
CA ILE A 101 11.78 27.06 -31.17
C ILE A 101 12.23 25.82 -31.95
N ASN A 102 13.45 25.35 -31.66
CA ASN A 102 13.91 24.02 -32.08
C ASN A 102 13.23 22.94 -31.20
N HIS A 103 12.60 21.95 -31.84
CA HIS A 103 11.91 20.82 -31.19
C HIS A 103 12.81 20.06 -30.18
N ALA A 104 14.10 19.88 -30.47
CA ALA A 104 15.03 19.21 -29.56
C ALA A 104 15.31 20.04 -28.31
N THR A 105 15.54 21.35 -28.49
CA THR A 105 15.74 22.30 -27.38
C THR A 105 14.46 22.43 -26.55
N HIS A 106 13.30 22.42 -27.20
CA HIS A 106 12.00 22.48 -26.55
C HIS A 106 11.74 21.26 -25.67
N ALA A 107 12.02 20.06 -26.18
CA ALA A 107 11.85 18.83 -25.42
C ALA A 107 12.73 18.80 -24.16
N TYR A 108 13.99 19.23 -24.30
CA TYR A 108 14.91 19.41 -23.19
C TYR A 108 14.40 20.44 -22.17
N ASN A 109 13.87 21.57 -22.63
CA ASN A 109 13.35 22.63 -21.76
C ASN A 109 12.14 22.15 -20.95
N ILE A 110 11.22 21.40 -21.56
CA ILE A 110 10.05 20.84 -20.88
C ILE A 110 10.45 19.84 -19.81
N TYR A 111 11.36 18.92 -20.13
CA TYR A 111 11.85 17.97 -19.16
C TYR A 111 12.44 18.68 -17.94
N ASN A 112 13.29 19.69 -18.17
CA ASN A 112 13.88 20.48 -17.10
C ASN A 112 12.83 21.30 -16.33
N GLN A 113 11.82 21.84 -17.00
CA GLN A 113 10.73 22.56 -16.36
C GLN A 113 9.89 21.64 -15.48
N ALA A 114 9.50 20.46 -15.96
CA ALA A 114 8.77 19.46 -15.18
C ALA A 114 9.60 19.00 -13.97
N ARG A 115 10.90 18.76 -14.16
CA ARG A 115 11.84 18.44 -13.08
C ARG A 115 11.97 19.58 -12.07
N GLN A 116 12.03 20.83 -12.52
CA GLN A 116 12.09 22.00 -11.64
C GLN A 116 10.81 22.15 -10.81
N LEU A 117 9.63 22.00 -11.43
CA LEU A 117 8.35 22.02 -10.74
C LEU A 117 8.26 20.91 -9.69
N MET A 118 8.79 19.72 -9.99
CA MET A 118 8.90 18.62 -9.03
C MET A 118 9.83 18.99 -7.87
N LEU A 119 11.02 19.54 -8.14
CA LEU A 119 11.99 19.97 -7.11
C LEU A 119 11.41 21.02 -6.18
N GLU A 120 10.70 22.03 -6.73
CA GLU A 120 10.05 23.09 -5.96
C GLU A 120 8.91 22.53 -5.10
N SER A 121 8.07 21.65 -5.67
CA SER A 121 6.95 21.03 -4.96
C SER A 121 7.41 20.11 -3.83
N LEU A 122 8.47 19.33 -4.07
CA LEU A 122 9.03 18.34 -3.14
C LEU A 122 10.13 18.91 -2.23
N ALA A 123 10.35 20.22 -2.25
CA ALA A 123 11.33 20.87 -1.38
C ALA A 123 11.01 20.64 0.11
N PRO A 124 12.01 20.66 1.02
CA PRO A 124 11.79 20.44 2.45
C PRO A 124 10.75 21.36 3.09
N ALA A 125 10.66 22.61 2.64
CA ALA A 125 9.67 23.59 3.08
C ALA A 125 8.29 23.41 2.43
N GLY A 126 8.17 22.54 1.44
CA GLY A 126 6.93 22.27 0.69
C GLY A 126 5.91 21.44 1.48
N PRO A 127 4.74 21.16 0.87
CA PRO A 127 3.62 20.50 1.53
C PRO A 127 3.78 18.98 1.68
N PHE A 128 4.86 18.40 1.15
CA PHE A 128 5.11 16.95 1.16
C PHE A 128 6.25 16.57 2.10
N ILE A 129 6.15 15.39 2.67
CA ILE A 129 7.18 14.75 3.48
C ILE A 129 7.76 13.56 2.72
N ARG A 130 9.07 13.37 2.86
CA ARG A 130 9.81 12.26 2.26
C ARG A 130 10.08 11.19 3.32
N TYR A 131 9.81 9.95 2.94
CA TYR A 131 10.18 8.75 3.66
C TYR A 131 11.27 8.00 2.89
N GLN A 132 12.31 7.57 3.63
CA GLN A 132 13.45 6.83 3.08
C GLN A 132 14.25 7.62 2.02
N GLY A 133 15.48 7.18 1.77
CA GLY A 133 16.39 7.79 0.80
C GLY A 133 17.42 8.74 1.39
N GLY A 134 18.58 8.82 0.74
CA GLY A 134 19.70 9.66 1.18
C GLY A 134 19.48 11.15 0.90
N LYS A 135 20.33 11.99 1.52
CA LYS A 135 20.31 13.45 1.31
C LYS A 135 20.65 13.87 -0.13
N SER A 136 21.19 12.96 -0.95
CA SER A 136 21.81 13.26 -2.25
C SER A 136 20.88 13.24 -3.46
N SER A 137 19.75 12.52 -3.44
CA SER A 137 18.83 12.46 -4.59
C SER A 137 17.38 12.42 -4.13
N ILE A 138 16.52 13.30 -4.67
CA ILE A 138 15.08 13.33 -4.40
C ILE A 138 14.31 12.18 -5.06
N GLU A 139 14.93 11.52 -6.03
CA GLU A 139 14.33 10.45 -6.83
C GLU A 139 14.24 9.14 -6.05
N ILE A 140 15.03 9.02 -4.98
CA ILE A 140 15.07 7.85 -4.11
C ILE A 140 14.08 8.03 -2.96
N GLY A 141 13.24 7.04 -2.69
CA GLY A 141 12.31 7.06 -1.55
C GLY A 141 10.87 7.35 -1.96
N LYS A 142 10.04 7.64 -0.96
CA LYS A 142 8.59 7.77 -1.10
C LYS A 142 8.10 9.07 -0.49
N TRP A 143 7.01 9.60 -1.04
CA TRP A 143 6.47 10.89 -0.66
C TRP A 143 5.04 10.75 -0.17
N TRP A 144 4.67 11.61 0.78
CA TRP A 144 3.31 11.73 1.30
C TRP A 144 2.97 13.19 1.61
N SER A 145 1.69 13.48 1.82
CA SER A 145 1.23 14.81 2.24
C SER A 145 1.54 15.06 3.73
N LYS A 146 2.04 16.26 4.06
CA LYS A 146 2.14 16.72 5.46
C LYS A 146 0.76 17.09 6.02
N ALA A 147 -0.09 17.68 5.19
CA ALA A 147 -1.46 17.99 5.56
C ALA A 147 -2.34 16.73 5.46
N PRO A 148 -3.40 16.62 6.28
CA PRO A 148 -4.42 15.59 6.09
C PRO A 148 -4.94 15.60 4.65
N LEU A 149 -5.06 14.41 4.08
CA LEU A 149 -5.54 14.20 2.73
C LEU A 149 -6.79 13.33 2.85
N ALA A 150 -7.86 13.70 2.13
CA ALA A 150 -9.01 12.82 1.91
C ALA A 150 -8.57 11.71 0.94
N ALA A 151 -7.75 10.80 1.46
CA ALA A 151 -7.13 9.74 0.69
C ALA A 151 -7.98 8.48 0.73
N GLU A 152 -7.94 7.74 -0.37
CA GLU A 152 -8.49 6.40 -0.45
C GLU A 152 -7.78 5.47 0.54
N GLN A 153 -8.39 4.30 0.76
CA GLN A 153 -7.71 3.22 1.44
C GLN A 153 -6.42 2.84 0.67
N PRO A 154 -5.31 2.51 1.36
CA PRO A 154 -4.05 2.16 0.70
C PRO A 154 -4.24 1.17 -0.45
N LEU A 155 -3.59 1.43 -1.58
CA LEU A 155 -3.68 0.60 -2.77
C LEU A 155 -3.42 -0.88 -2.44
N ALA A 156 -2.42 -1.17 -1.60
CA ALA A 156 -2.13 -2.54 -1.17
C ALA A 156 -3.31 -3.25 -0.47
N ASP A 157 -4.12 -2.53 0.30
CA ASP A 157 -5.33 -3.09 0.91
C ASP A 157 -6.44 -3.29 -0.11
N ARG A 158 -6.65 -2.31 -1.00
CA ARG A 158 -7.67 -2.42 -2.06
C ARG A 158 -7.38 -3.58 -3.00
N VAL A 159 -6.12 -3.81 -3.34
CA VAL A 159 -5.68 -4.97 -4.15
C VAL A 159 -5.90 -6.28 -3.40
N GLU A 160 -5.64 -6.34 -2.10
CA GLU A 160 -5.98 -7.52 -1.28
C GLU A 160 -7.48 -7.82 -1.33
N MET A 161 -8.33 -6.80 -1.11
CA MET A 161 -9.79 -6.96 -1.18
C MET A 161 -10.23 -7.46 -2.56
N ALA A 162 -9.65 -6.91 -3.64
CA ALA A 162 -9.97 -7.31 -5.00
C ALA A 162 -9.60 -8.77 -5.29
N ILE A 163 -8.41 -9.22 -4.87
CA ILE A 163 -7.98 -10.62 -5.07
C ILE A 163 -8.87 -11.57 -4.28
N VAL A 164 -9.21 -11.24 -3.03
CA VAL A 164 -10.13 -12.06 -2.22
C VAL A 164 -11.51 -12.14 -2.87
N LYS A 165 -12.02 -11.03 -3.40
CA LYS A 165 -13.28 -10.99 -4.12
C LYS A 165 -13.24 -11.87 -5.38
N LEU A 166 -12.15 -11.82 -6.16
CA LEU A 166 -11.97 -12.69 -7.32
C LEU A 166 -12.02 -14.18 -6.94
N PHE A 167 -11.38 -14.57 -5.84
CA PHE A 167 -11.45 -15.95 -5.32
C PHE A 167 -12.84 -16.37 -4.82
N GLN A 168 -13.65 -15.42 -4.34
CA GLN A 168 -15.02 -15.69 -3.91
C GLN A 168 -15.97 -15.84 -5.10
N GLU A 169 -15.74 -15.10 -6.18
CA GLU A 169 -16.55 -15.13 -7.40
C GLU A 169 -16.21 -16.31 -8.32
N LYS A 170 -14.95 -16.75 -8.33
CA LYS A 170 -14.45 -17.82 -9.20
C LYS A 170 -13.70 -18.87 -8.40
N VAL A 171 -14.04 -20.14 -8.64
CA VAL A 171 -13.45 -21.28 -7.91
C VAL A 171 -11.96 -21.43 -8.20
N THR A 172 -11.54 -21.28 -9.46
CA THR A 172 -10.15 -21.37 -9.90
C THR A 172 -9.83 -20.30 -10.93
N LEU A 173 -8.61 -19.77 -10.89
CA LEU A 173 -8.14 -18.69 -11.75
C LEU A 173 -6.68 -18.90 -12.17
N SER A 174 -6.35 -18.57 -13.41
CA SER A 174 -4.95 -18.46 -13.85
C SER A 174 -4.31 -17.15 -13.38
N THR A 175 -2.98 -17.11 -13.30
CA THR A 175 -2.23 -15.87 -12.98
C THR A 175 -2.55 -14.75 -13.98
N GLU A 176 -2.73 -15.08 -15.26
CA GLU A 176 -3.03 -14.10 -16.31
C GLU A 176 -4.44 -13.50 -16.13
N GLU A 177 -5.46 -14.31 -15.84
CA GLU A 177 -6.81 -13.82 -15.57
C GLU A 177 -6.85 -12.89 -14.35
N ILE A 178 -6.10 -13.22 -13.31
CA ILE A 178 -5.96 -12.37 -12.11
C ILE A 178 -5.30 -11.05 -12.51
N ASN A 179 -4.19 -11.10 -13.24
CA ASN A 179 -3.46 -9.90 -13.66
C ASN A 179 -4.32 -8.97 -14.53
N LEU A 180 -5.01 -9.51 -15.54
CA LEU A 180 -5.93 -8.76 -16.41
C LEU A 180 -7.07 -8.12 -15.61
N SER A 181 -7.67 -8.88 -14.68
CA SER A 181 -8.74 -8.37 -13.82
C SER A 181 -8.25 -7.22 -12.94
N LEU A 182 -7.04 -7.35 -12.37
CA LEU A 182 -6.43 -6.30 -11.55
C LEU A 182 -6.05 -5.06 -12.36
N CYS A 183 -5.48 -5.20 -13.55
CA CYS A 183 -5.18 -4.07 -14.44
C CYS A 183 -6.45 -3.32 -14.84
N SER A 184 -7.58 -4.01 -15.02
CA SER A 184 -8.87 -3.37 -15.29
C SER A 184 -9.45 -2.65 -14.06
N MET A 185 -9.27 -3.19 -12.86
CA MET A 185 -9.78 -2.58 -11.61
C MET A 185 -8.90 -1.44 -11.10
N PHE A 186 -7.61 -1.49 -11.36
CA PHE A 186 -6.61 -0.53 -10.91
C PHE A 186 -5.80 0.03 -12.08
N PRO A 187 -6.43 0.80 -12.98
CA PRO A 187 -5.76 1.29 -14.18
C PRO A 187 -4.72 2.37 -13.86
N GLY A 188 -3.85 2.61 -14.84
CA GLY A 188 -2.90 3.72 -14.82
C GLY A 188 -1.92 3.63 -13.65
N LEU A 189 -1.71 4.74 -12.95
CA LEU A 189 -0.78 4.82 -11.81
C LEU A 189 -1.26 4.08 -10.56
N GLN A 190 -2.39 3.38 -10.61
CA GLN A 190 -2.84 2.45 -9.58
C GLN A 190 -2.46 1.00 -9.90
N THR A 191 -1.88 0.72 -11.07
CA THR A 191 -1.54 -0.65 -11.48
C THR A 191 -0.63 -1.32 -10.44
N PRO A 192 -1.04 -2.45 -9.84
CA PRO A 192 -0.25 -3.10 -8.81
C PRO A 192 0.98 -3.79 -9.40
N ASP A 193 2.09 -3.72 -8.68
CA ASP A 193 3.32 -4.45 -9.00
C ASP A 193 3.14 -5.96 -8.70
N ALA A 194 3.78 -6.83 -9.48
CA ALA A 194 3.71 -8.28 -9.34
C ALA A 194 4.12 -8.81 -7.96
N PRO A 195 5.14 -8.25 -7.25
CA PRO A 195 5.47 -8.71 -5.90
C PRO A 195 4.31 -8.58 -4.90
N LEU A 196 3.50 -7.51 -5.01
CA LEU A 196 2.33 -7.32 -4.16
C LEU A 196 1.26 -8.39 -4.48
N ILE A 197 0.96 -8.56 -5.77
CA ILE A 197 -0.02 -9.55 -6.25
C ILE A 197 0.39 -10.94 -5.75
N GLN A 198 1.64 -11.32 -5.99
CA GLN A 198 2.18 -12.63 -5.62
C GLN A 198 2.12 -12.88 -4.12
N THR A 199 2.46 -11.87 -3.29
CA THR A 199 2.41 -12.01 -1.83
C THR A 199 0.97 -12.20 -1.34
N ILE A 200 0.00 -11.50 -1.93
CA ILE A 200 -1.43 -11.69 -1.62
C ILE A 200 -1.90 -13.07 -2.05
N LEU A 201 -1.56 -13.50 -3.26
CA LEU A 201 -1.91 -14.83 -3.77
C LEU A 201 -1.34 -15.94 -2.88
N GLN A 202 -0.08 -15.83 -2.45
CA GLN A 202 0.53 -16.79 -1.51
C GLN A 202 -0.12 -16.76 -0.12
N SER A 203 -0.64 -15.60 0.29
CA SER A 203 -1.32 -15.47 1.58
C SER A 203 -2.67 -16.20 1.57
N TYR A 204 -3.50 -15.95 0.55
CA TYR A 204 -4.89 -16.43 0.47
C TYR A 204 -5.09 -17.71 -0.33
N GLY A 205 -4.29 -17.91 -1.36
CA GLY A 205 -4.48 -18.95 -2.35
C GLY A 205 -3.40 -20.02 -2.34
N GLU A 206 -3.72 -21.11 -3.01
CA GLU A 206 -2.83 -22.23 -3.31
C GLU A 206 -2.99 -22.60 -4.78
N ILE A 207 -1.95 -23.20 -5.35
CA ILE A 207 -1.97 -23.70 -6.73
C ILE A 207 -2.45 -25.14 -6.70
N ASN A 208 -3.50 -25.45 -7.45
CA ASN A 208 -4.03 -26.80 -7.58
C ASN A 208 -3.20 -27.65 -8.56
N ALA A 209 -3.57 -28.92 -8.72
CA ALA A 209 -2.87 -29.85 -9.61
C ALA A 209 -2.85 -29.41 -11.10
N ALA A 210 -3.78 -28.55 -11.51
CA ALA A 210 -3.86 -28.01 -12.87
C ALA A 210 -3.05 -26.71 -13.05
N GLY A 211 -2.32 -26.25 -12.02
CA GLY A 211 -1.55 -25.01 -12.09
C GLY A 211 -2.39 -23.74 -11.93
N LEU A 212 -3.65 -23.86 -11.49
CA LEU A 212 -4.56 -22.74 -11.27
C LEU A 212 -4.59 -22.35 -9.80
N TRP A 213 -4.71 -21.06 -9.52
CA TRP A 213 -4.93 -20.53 -8.19
C TRP A 213 -6.36 -20.82 -7.72
N GLN A 214 -6.48 -21.25 -6.47
CA GLN A 214 -7.75 -21.38 -5.74
C GLN A 214 -7.58 -20.84 -4.33
N LEU A 215 -8.68 -20.45 -3.68
CA LEU A 215 -8.67 -20.07 -2.27
C LEU A 215 -8.27 -21.27 -1.42
N LYS A 216 -7.40 -21.08 -0.42
CA LYS A 216 -7.12 -22.15 0.54
C LYS A 216 -8.42 -22.55 1.25
N PRO A 217 -8.67 -23.84 1.52
CA PRO A 217 -9.89 -24.27 2.22
C PRO A 217 -10.12 -23.57 3.57
N ASN A 218 -9.03 -23.32 4.31
CA ASN A 218 -9.05 -22.62 5.59
C ASN A 218 -9.24 -21.09 5.47
N ASP A 219 -9.25 -20.55 4.25
CA ASP A 219 -9.47 -19.14 3.95
C ASP A 219 -10.88 -18.83 3.46
N SER A 220 -11.77 -19.82 3.42
CA SER A 220 -13.20 -19.58 3.16
C SER A 220 -13.80 -18.61 4.20
N THR A 221 -14.81 -17.83 3.79
CA THR A 221 -15.47 -16.87 4.69
C THR A 221 -16.08 -17.55 5.92
N SER A 222 -16.63 -18.76 5.78
CA SER A 222 -17.13 -19.54 6.92
C SER A 222 -16.00 -19.98 7.85
N SER A 223 -14.92 -20.54 7.31
CA SER A 223 -13.79 -21.03 8.12
C SER A 223 -13.12 -19.89 8.88
N ARG A 224 -12.90 -18.74 8.23
CA ARG A 224 -12.27 -17.57 8.89
C ARG A 224 -13.16 -16.91 9.93
N ARG A 225 -14.49 -16.89 9.73
CA ARG A 225 -15.41 -16.43 10.77
C ARG A 225 -15.39 -17.36 11.98
N ALA A 226 -15.35 -18.68 11.76
CA ALA A 226 -15.23 -19.65 12.83
C ALA A 226 -13.90 -19.48 13.59
N ASP A 227 -12.77 -19.36 12.88
CA ASP A 227 -11.46 -19.08 13.48
C ASP A 227 -11.50 -17.81 14.35
N VAL A 228 -12.04 -16.70 13.84
CA VAL A 228 -12.10 -15.43 14.60
C VAL A 228 -12.95 -15.59 15.86
N ALA A 229 -14.10 -16.25 15.77
CA ALA A 229 -14.97 -16.49 16.92
C ALA A 229 -14.34 -17.41 17.97
N GLU A 230 -13.67 -18.48 17.54
CA GLU A 230 -12.90 -19.38 18.39
C GLU A 230 -11.80 -18.62 19.15
N ILE A 231 -10.96 -17.89 18.42
CA ILE A 231 -9.84 -17.13 18.99
C ILE A 231 -10.32 -16.04 19.94
N TYR A 232 -11.46 -15.41 19.64
CA TYR A 232 -12.11 -14.46 20.54
C TYR A 232 -12.48 -15.12 21.87
N THR A 233 -13.12 -16.28 21.81
CA THR A 233 -13.53 -17.05 22.99
C THR A 233 -12.33 -17.46 23.83
N ILE A 234 -11.29 -18.03 23.20
CA ILE A 234 -10.07 -18.43 23.91
C ILE A 234 -9.44 -17.24 24.65
N LEU A 235 -9.33 -16.08 24.00
CA LEU A 235 -8.79 -14.88 24.67
C LEU A 235 -9.71 -14.42 25.81
N ALA A 236 -11.02 -14.40 25.62
CA ALA A 236 -11.95 -13.95 26.66
C ALA A 236 -11.90 -14.86 27.90
N GLU A 237 -11.85 -16.18 27.70
CA GLU A 237 -11.78 -17.17 28.78
C GLU A 237 -10.42 -17.17 29.46
N THR A 238 -9.34 -17.06 28.68
CA THR A 238 -7.97 -16.93 29.22
C THR A 238 -7.83 -15.69 30.12
N GLY A 239 -8.34 -14.54 29.67
CA GLY A 239 -8.32 -13.32 30.48
C GLY A 239 -9.08 -13.47 31.80
N GLN A 240 -10.27 -14.09 31.77
CA GLN A 240 -11.08 -14.35 32.96
C GLN A 240 -10.38 -15.30 33.93
N MET A 241 -9.82 -16.41 33.42
CA MET A 241 -9.07 -17.39 34.21
C MET A 241 -7.86 -16.76 34.91
N LEU A 242 -7.17 -15.84 34.24
CA LEU A 242 -6.01 -15.12 34.78
C LEU A 242 -6.39 -13.94 35.70
N GLY A 243 -7.69 -13.72 35.95
CA GLY A 243 -8.18 -12.69 36.88
C GLY A 243 -8.30 -11.29 36.29
N PHE A 244 -8.24 -11.13 34.98
CA PHE A 244 -8.53 -9.85 34.32
C PHE A 244 -10.03 -9.57 34.30
N ASN A 245 -10.41 -8.30 34.39
CA ASN A 245 -11.73 -7.85 34.01
C ASN A 245 -11.82 -7.80 32.48
N VAL A 246 -12.59 -8.71 31.88
CA VAL A 246 -12.69 -8.86 30.44
C VAL A 246 -13.95 -8.16 29.91
N ARG A 247 -13.76 -7.08 29.15
CA ARG A 247 -14.84 -6.42 28.41
C ARG A 247 -14.98 -7.07 27.05
N ARG A 248 -16.06 -7.82 26.86
CA ARG A 248 -16.39 -8.55 25.62
C ARG A 248 -17.00 -7.62 24.56
N GLU A 249 -16.23 -6.62 24.15
CA GLU A 249 -16.56 -5.65 23.09
C GLU A 249 -15.72 -5.92 21.83
N GLN A 250 -15.74 -5.00 20.86
CA GLN A 250 -14.85 -4.99 19.71
C GLN A 250 -14.08 -3.66 19.70
N PRO A 251 -12.77 -3.65 20.02
CA PRO A 251 -11.91 -4.80 20.34
C PRO A 251 -12.25 -5.47 21.69
N LEU A 252 -11.76 -6.70 21.88
CA LEU A 252 -11.78 -7.37 23.20
C LEU A 252 -10.79 -6.65 24.13
N VAL A 253 -11.19 -6.30 25.34
CA VAL A 253 -10.33 -5.57 26.29
C VAL A 253 -10.10 -6.37 27.56
N TRP A 254 -8.84 -6.49 27.96
CA TRP A 254 -8.47 -7.00 29.28
C TRP A 254 -8.01 -5.85 30.16
N GLU A 255 -8.56 -5.74 31.36
CA GLU A 255 -8.18 -4.76 32.37
C GLU A 255 -7.70 -5.46 33.63
N GLU A 256 -6.54 -5.07 34.17
CA GLU A 256 -6.12 -5.56 35.48
C GLU A 256 -6.96 -4.91 36.58
N ALA A 257 -7.40 -5.70 37.56
CA ALA A 257 -8.27 -5.23 38.63
C ALA A 257 -7.64 -4.15 39.56
N LEU A 258 -6.31 -3.98 39.57
CA LEU A 258 -5.57 -3.17 40.54
C LEU A 258 -4.58 -2.16 39.92
N ASN A 259 -4.96 -1.49 38.82
CA ASN A 259 -4.24 -0.38 38.14
C ASN A 259 -3.29 -0.74 36.98
N GLY A 260 -3.44 -1.90 36.34
CA GLY A 260 -2.71 -2.20 35.10
C GLY A 260 -3.26 -1.44 33.90
N LYS A 261 -2.42 -1.25 32.88
CA LYS A 261 -2.86 -0.67 31.60
C LYS A 261 -3.75 -1.68 30.86
N PRO A 262 -4.88 -1.25 30.27
CA PRO A 262 -5.71 -2.16 29.48
C PRO A 262 -4.95 -2.70 28.27
N VAL A 263 -5.30 -3.91 27.85
CA VAL A 263 -4.81 -4.54 26.61
C VAL A 263 -5.99 -4.72 25.66
N TYR A 264 -5.86 -4.19 24.44
CA TYR A 264 -6.88 -4.20 23.41
C TYR A 264 -6.52 -5.22 22.33
N PHE A 265 -7.34 -6.23 22.13
CA PHE A 265 -7.16 -7.26 21.11
C PHE A 265 -8.07 -7.00 19.91
N TYR A 266 -7.46 -6.70 18.76
CA TYR A 266 -8.13 -6.52 17.48
C TYR A 266 -8.00 -7.79 16.65
N LEU A 267 -9.07 -8.57 16.56
CA LEU A 267 -9.07 -9.82 15.80
C LEU A 267 -9.43 -9.54 14.34
N ILE A 268 -8.54 -9.91 13.41
CA ILE A 268 -8.75 -9.75 11.96
C ILE A 268 -8.41 -11.03 11.21
N ALA A 269 -9.09 -11.27 10.09
CA ALA A 269 -8.81 -12.41 9.21
C ALA A 269 -7.98 -12.01 7.95
N SER A 270 -7.76 -10.70 7.75
CA SER A 270 -7.02 -10.12 6.63
C SER A 270 -5.71 -9.46 7.09
N ALA A 271 -4.94 -8.93 6.16
CA ALA A 271 -3.83 -8.03 6.43
C ALA A 271 -4.24 -6.55 6.30
N ILE A 272 -5.54 -6.25 6.43
CA ILE A 272 -6.09 -4.90 6.34
C ILE A 272 -6.23 -4.34 7.75
N MET A 273 -5.43 -3.32 8.05
CA MET A 273 -5.23 -2.86 9.43
C MET A 273 -5.16 -1.35 9.57
N GLY A 274 -5.29 -0.61 8.46
CA GLY A 274 -5.26 0.86 8.47
C GLY A 274 -6.29 1.46 9.41
N LYS A 275 -7.54 0.96 9.38
CA LYS A 275 -8.62 1.45 10.26
C LYS A 275 -8.27 1.30 11.74
N ILE A 276 -7.81 0.12 12.15
CA ILE A 276 -7.43 -0.18 13.54
C ILE A 276 -6.37 0.79 14.03
N ILE A 277 -5.29 0.96 13.25
CA ILE A 277 -4.16 1.79 13.67
C ILE A 277 -4.52 3.28 13.65
N ASN A 278 -5.40 3.70 12.74
CA ASN A 278 -5.78 5.11 12.57
C ASN A 278 -6.84 5.59 13.56
N GLU A 279 -7.75 4.71 13.99
CA GLU A 279 -8.91 5.07 14.80
C GLU A 279 -8.82 4.61 16.25
N ALA A 280 -7.80 3.84 16.64
CA ALA A 280 -7.59 3.44 18.02
C ALA A 280 -7.50 4.67 18.96
N ASP A 281 -8.29 4.64 20.05
CA ASP A 281 -8.36 5.69 21.06
C ASP A 281 -7.40 5.47 22.23
N HIS A 282 -6.51 4.48 22.12
CA HIS A 282 -5.52 4.10 23.12
C HIS A 282 -4.09 4.17 22.55
N PRO A 283 -3.06 4.26 23.40
CA PRO A 283 -1.67 4.18 22.98
C PRO A 283 -1.35 2.86 22.24
N PRO A 284 -0.50 2.88 21.18
CA PRO A 284 -0.15 1.69 20.40
C PRO A 284 0.34 0.49 21.22
N GLU A 285 1.09 0.73 22.31
CA GLU A 285 1.64 -0.33 23.17
C GLU A 285 0.57 -1.17 23.89
N GLN A 286 -0.64 -0.63 24.02
CA GLN A 286 -1.81 -1.32 24.57
C GLN A 286 -2.54 -2.14 23.50
N GLY A 287 -2.27 -1.89 22.22
CA GLY A 287 -2.91 -2.54 21.09
C GLY A 287 -2.21 -3.82 20.65
N MET A 288 -3.00 -4.86 20.41
CA MET A 288 -2.56 -6.13 19.86
C MET A 288 -3.42 -6.54 18.67
N ILE A 289 -2.80 -6.73 17.51
CA ILE A 289 -3.47 -7.21 16.31
C ILE A 289 -3.35 -8.73 16.25
N VAL A 290 -4.48 -9.41 16.33
CA VAL A 290 -4.55 -10.87 16.37
C VAL A 290 -5.01 -11.37 15.00
N LEU A 291 -4.18 -12.18 14.33
CA LEU A 291 -4.40 -12.57 12.92
C LEU A 291 -4.00 -14.02 12.60
N PRO A 292 -4.49 -14.61 11.48
CA PRO A 292 -3.99 -15.89 10.99
C PRO A 292 -2.51 -15.80 10.64
N GLY A 293 -1.73 -16.84 10.97
CA GLY A 293 -0.31 -16.88 10.65
C GLY A 293 0.01 -16.73 9.15
N SER A 294 -0.91 -17.12 8.27
CA SER A 294 -0.80 -16.96 6.82
C SER A 294 -0.81 -15.50 6.34
N ARG A 295 -1.24 -14.55 7.18
CA ARG A 295 -1.23 -13.10 6.87
C ARG A 295 0.07 -12.40 7.22
N ALA A 296 0.94 -13.02 8.03
CA ALA A 296 2.15 -12.36 8.53
C ALA A 296 3.08 -11.85 7.41
N ALA A 297 3.33 -12.67 6.38
CA ALA A 297 4.17 -12.28 5.25
C ALA A 297 3.56 -11.10 4.45
N LEU A 298 2.23 -11.07 4.31
CA LEU A 298 1.55 -9.96 3.64
C LEU A 298 1.59 -8.67 4.47
N VAL A 299 1.45 -8.76 5.80
CA VAL A 299 1.64 -7.62 6.71
C VAL A 299 3.07 -7.07 6.58
N MET A 300 4.09 -7.94 6.56
CA MET A 300 5.48 -7.52 6.38
C MET A 300 5.70 -6.84 5.02
N HIS A 301 5.16 -7.40 3.94
CA HIS A 301 5.25 -6.79 2.62
C HIS A 301 4.59 -5.40 2.58
N LYS A 302 3.42 -5.24 3.22
CA LYS A 302 2.75 -3.94 3.33
C LYS A 302 3.52 -2.95 4.20
N ARG A 303 4.15 -3.41 5.28
CA ARG A 303 5.02 -2.62 6.16
C ARG A 303 6.22 -2.07 5.38
N GLU A 304 6.89 -2.89 4.57
CA GLU A 304 7.99 -2.45 3.69
C GLU A 304 7.50 -1.46 2.61
N ARG A 305 6.27 -1.67 2.13
CA ARG A 305 5.65 -0.83 1.09
C ARG A 305 5.19 0.52 1.62
N ASP A 306 4.62 0.62 2.82
CA ASP A 306 4.13 1.87 3.39
C ASP A 306 4.97 2.29 4.62
N PRO A 307 5.91 3.22 4.47
CA PRO A 307 6.73 3.70 5.59
C PRO A 307 5.93 4.40 6.71
N ARG A 308 4.72 4.91 6.44
CA ARG A 308 3.85 5.44 7.51
C ARG A 308 3.27 4.31 8.34
N LEU A 309 2.83 3.24 7.67
CA LEU A 309 2.36 2.03 8.34
C LEU A 309 3.51 1.45 9.18
N ASN A 310 4.72 1.36 8.61
CA ASN A 310 5.90 0.92 9.35
C ASN A 310 6.15 1.77 10.60
N PHE A 311 6.19 3.09 10.46
CA PHE A 311 6.41 3.99 11.59
C PHE A 311 5.32 3.84 12.68
N ARG A 312 4.05 3.70 12.28
CA ARG A 312 2.95 3.51 13.22
C ARG A 312 3.05 2.18 13.95
N LEU A 313 3.43 1.11 13.26
CA LEU A 313 3.66 -0.20 13.87
C LEU A 313 4.82 -0.21 14.85
N ASP A 314 5.94 0.40 14.46
CA ASP A 314 7.12 0.57 15.32
C ASP A 314 6.83 1.42 16.57
N GLY A 315 5.71 2.17 16.56
CA GLY A 315 5.21 2.94 17.70
C GLY A 315 4.71 2.10 18.89
N GLY A 316 4.69 0.77 18.80
CA GLY A 316 4.39 -0.12 19.92
C GLY A 316 3.31 -1.17 19.67
N TRP A 317 2.70 -1.17 18.48
CA TRP A 317 1.71 -2.20 18.13
C TRP A 317 2.34 -3.58 18.16
N ARG A 318 1.64 -4.52 18.81
CA ARG A 318 2.05 -5.92 18.88
C ARG A 318 1.14 -6.78 18.00
N PHE A 319 1.65 -7.94 17.62
CA PHE A 319 0.89 -8.92 16.85
C PHE A 319 0.78 -10.23 17.63
N LEU A 320 -0.27 -10.98 17.38
CA LEU A 320 -0.43 -12.33 17.88
C LEU A 320 -1.03 -13.24 16.80
N LYS A 321 -0.42 -14.40 16.56
CA LYS A 321 -0.94 -15.37 15.59
C LYS A 321 -2.01 -16.24 16.25
N PHE A 322 -3.06 -16.61 15.51
CA PHE A 322 -4.11 -17.51 16.00
C PHE A 322 -3.57 -18.80 16.63
N ARG A 323 -2.55 -19.41 16.01
CA ARG A 323 -1.88 -20.61 16.56
C ARG A 323 -1.20 -20.38 17.92
N HIS A 324 -0.80 -19.15 18.25
CA HIS A 324 -0.21 -18.84 19.56
C HIS A 324 -1.29 -18.67 20.61
N VAL A 325 -2.46 -18.12 20.24
CA VAL A 325 -3.63 -18.04 21.13
C VAL A 325 -4.11 -19.44 21.50
N ARG A 326 -4.25 -20.35 20.53
CA ARG A 326 -4.63 -21.75 20.80
C ARG A 326 -3.68 -22.45 21.78
N ARG A 327 -2.37 -22.16 21.70
CA ARG A 327 -1.38 -22.68 22.66
C ARG A 327 -1.52 -22.12 24.08
N LEU A 328 -2.19 -20.98 24.27
CA LEU A 328 -2.47 -20.47 25.61
C LEU A 328 -3.48 -21.36 26.33
N GLU A 329 -4.50 -21.83 25.60
CA GLU A 329 -5.53 -22.74 26.11
C GLU A 329 -4.93 -24.10 26.53
N GLU A 330 -3.96 -24.60 25.76
CA GLU A 330 -3.27 -25.86 26.03
C GLU A 330 -2.26 -25.79 27.21
N ASN A 331 -1.95 -24.60 27.72
CA ASN A 331 -0.90 -24.42 28.73
C ASN A 331 -1.46 -24.38 30.16
N GLU A 332 -1.37 -25.51 30.86
CA GLU A 332 -1.80 -25.67 32.26
C GLU A 332 -1.04 -24.78 33.27
N HIS A 333 0.13 -24.25 32.90
CA HIS A 333 0.96 -23.41 33.76
C HIS A 333 0.88 -21.92 33.40
N LEU A 334 -0.10 -21.49 32.61
CA LEU A 334 -0.28 -20.09 32.26
C LEU A 334 -0.56 -19.24 33.50
N SER A 335 0.22 -18.18 33.68
CA SER A 335 0.10 -17.25 34.80
C SER A 335 0.27 -15.81 34.32
N PRO A 336 -0.20 -14.80 35.07
CA PRO A 336 0.05 -13.40 34.72
C PRO A 336 1.55 -13.08 34.58
N GLN A 337 2.43 -13.78 35.33
CA GLN A 337 3.87 -13.53 35.27
C GLN A 337 4.52 -14.04 33.97
N ASN A 338 4.02 -15.14 33.38
CA ASN A 338 4.55 -15.69 32.13
C ASN A 338 3.77 -15.21 30.89
N LEU A 339 2.57 -14.63 31.04
CA LEU A 339 1.78 -14.08 29.94
C LEU A 339 2.56 -13.07 29.08
N ALA A 340 3.38 -12.23 29.72
CA ALA A 340 4.17 -11.22 29.02
C ALA A 340 5.16 -11.84 28.02
N SER A 341 5.74 -13.02 28.31
CA SER A 341 6.66 -13.69 27.39
C SER A 341 5.93 -14.30 26.19
N PHE A 342 4.70 -14.79 26.37
CA PHE A 342 3.85 -15.25 25.27
C PHE A 342 3.45 -14.10 24.32
N PHE A 343 3.21 -12.91 24.87
CA PHE A 343 2.87 -11.72 24.11
C PHE A 343 4.08 -10.95 23.55
N ALA A 344 5.29 -11.24 24.02
CA ALA A 344 6.54 -10.63 23.54
C ALA A 344 7.12 -11.30 22.29
N LEU A 345 6.58 -12.45 21.87
CA LEU A 345 6.98 -13.09 20.62
C LEU A 345 6.58 -12.20 19.44
N ASP A 346 7.54 -11.55 18.77
CA ASP A 346 7.28 -10.87 17.49
C ASP A 346 6.91 -11.94 16.46
N PRO A 347 5.62 -12.08 16.11
CA PRO A 347 5.19 -13.19 15.30
C PRO A 347 5.29 -12.85 13.81
N LEU A 348 5.73 -11.65 13.41
CA LEU A 348 5.79 -11.30 11.99
C LEU A 348 7.01 -11.87 11.28
N SER A 349 8.04 -12.28 12.02
CA SER A 349 9.17 -13.04 11.49
C SER A 349 8.77 -14.49 11.14
N HIS A 350 9.46 -15.06 10.15
CA HIS A 350 9.32 -16.47 9.78
C HIS A 350 9.92 -17.42 10.82
N ASP A 351 10.79 -16.90 11.68
CA ASP A 351 11.48 -17.70 12.68
C ASP A 351 10.50 -18.13 13.77
N LEU A 352 10.38 -19.45 13.90
CA LEU A 352 9.94 -20.06 15.14
C LEU A 352 10.92 -19.58 16.21
N ALA A 353 10.59 -18.47 16.88
CA ALA A 353 11.06 -18.29 18.25
C ALA A 353 10.58 -19.53 19.00
N GLN A 354 11.48 -20.52 19.11
CA GLN A 354 11.29 -21.66 19.97
C GLN A 354 11.09 -21.08 21.35
N LEU A 355 9.89 -21.29 21.91
CA LEU A 355 9.68 -21.07 23.33
C LEU A 355 10.73 -21.91 24.06
N PRO A 356 11.38 -21.38 25.11
CA PRO A 356 12.17 -22.23 25.99
C PRO A 356 11.23 -23.32 26.50
N LEU A 357 11.63 -24.58 26.31
CA LEU A 357 10.97 -25.72 26.92
C LEU A 357 10.96 -25.47 28.44
N LEU A 358 9.77 -25.27 29.02
CA LEU A 358 9.58 -25.20 30.47
C LEU A 358 9.65 -26.60 31.07
#